data_AF-A0A967D190-F1
#
_entry.id   AF-A0A967D190-F1
#
_cell.length_a   1.000
_cell.length_b   1.000
_cell.length_c   1.000
_cell.angle_alpha   90.00
_cell.angle_beta   90.00
_cell.angle_gamma   90.00
#
_symmetry.space_group_name_H-M   'P 1'
#
loop_
_entity.id
_entity.type
_entity.pdbx_description
1 polymer ?
#
loop_
_entity_poly.entity_id
_entity_poly.type
_entity_poly.pdbx_seq_one_letter_code
_entity_poly.pdbx_strand_id
1 'polypeptide(L)'
;MLSTVAIWAALQIEPENQKRFERAIPLLTAALEAESQTVRLEAAIALGDLGNKAETAVPALELLAEDDPIRSIRDAARQSLGKIRGN
;
A
#
# COMPACT_ATOMS: atom_id res chain seq x y z
N MET A 1 20.88 -16.23 -2.70
CA MET A 1 20.64 -15.72 -4.07
C MET A 1 19.50 -16.49 -4.75
N LEU A 2 18.34 -16.71 -4.08
CA LEU A 2 17.15 -17.39 -4.64
C LEU A 2 15.81 -16.99 -3.97
N SER A 3 15.75 -15.94 -3.13
CA SER A 3 14.61 -15.71 -2.23
C SER A 3 13.61 -14.64 -2.69
N THR A 4 13.89 -13.90 -3.76
CA THR A 4 13.06 -12.74 -4.18
C THR A 4 11.90 -13.11 -5.10
N VAL A 5 12.01 -14.19 -5.88
CA VAL A 5 10.98 -14.59 -6.85
C VAL A 5 9.78 -15.28 -6.17
N ALA A 6 9.98 -15.93 -5.02
CA ALA A 6 8.94 -16.69 -4.32
C ALA A 6 7.87 -15.81 -3.63
N ILE A 7 8.23 -14.59 -3.23
CA ILE A 7 7.30 -13.67 -2.55
C ILE A 7 6.24 -13.14 -3.55
N TRP A 8 6.65 -12.86 -4.79
CA TRP A 8 5.75 -12.44 -5.86
C TRP A 8 4.78 -13.55 -6.30
N ALA A 9 5.25 -14.80 -6.35
CA ALA A 9 4.42 -15.95 -6.70
C ALA A 9 3.36 -16.29 -5.60
N ALA A 10 3.69 -16.04 -4.33
CA ALA A 10 2.75 -16.24 -3.23
C ALA A 10 1.62 -15.20 -3.18
N LEU A 11 1.77 -14.07 -3.88
CA LEU A 11 0.76 -13.00 -3.95
C LEU A 11 -0.40 -13.31 -4.91
N GLN A 12 -0.22 -14.24 -5.87
CA GLN A 12 -1.19 -14.48 -6.94
C GLN A 12 -2.24 -15.56 -6.68
N ILE A 13 -2.14 -16.37 -5.60
CA ILE A 13 -2.88 -17.65 -5.54
C ILE A 13 -4.14 -17.68 -4.65
N GLU A 14 -4.44 -16.74 -3.74
CA GLU A 14 -5.59 -16.96 -2.82
C GLU A 14 -6.42 -15.68 -2.49
N PRO A 15 -7.53 -15.43 -3.21
CA PRO A 15 -8.41 -14.27 -2.99
C PRO A 15 -9.32 -14.34 -1.74
N GLU A 16 -9.20 -15.36 -0.88
CA GLU A 16 -10.11 -15.54 0.27
C GLU A 16 -9.51 -15.27 1.67
N ASN A 17 -8.26 -14.79 1.77
CA ASN A 17 -7.58 -14.78 3.07
C ASN A 17 -7.79 -13.48 3.88
N GLN A 18 -8.99 -13.30 4.41
CA GLN A 18 -9.40 -12.13 5.20
C GLN A 18 -8.49 -11.86 6.44
N LYS A 19 -7.80 -12.89 6.94
CA LYS A 19 -6.84 -12.81 8.05
C LYS A 19 -5.47 -12.22 7.69
N ARG A 20 -5.13 -12.11 6.40
CA ARG A 20 -3.89 -11.43 5.98
C ARG A 20 -4.04 -9.92 5.98
N PHE A 21 -5.25 -9.38 5.76
CA PHE A 21 -5.48 -7.93 5.72
C PHE A 21 -5.17 -7.22 7.05
N GLU A 22 -5.52 -7.82 8.18
CA GLU A 22 -5.24 -7.25 9.51
C GLU A 22 -3.74 -7.11 9.81
N ARG A 23 -2.90 -7.97 9.22
CA ARG A 23 -1.44 -7.89 9.32
C ARG A 23 -0.82 -7.09 8.17
N ALA A 24 -1.46 -7.07 7.01
CA ALA A 24 -0.97 -6.36 5.83
C ALA A 24 -1.07 -4.85 6.01
N ILE A 25 -2.16 -4.33 6.57
CA ILE A 25 -2.34 -2.89 6.77
C ILE A 25 -1.17 -2.26 7.54
N PRO A 26 -0.79 -2.71 8.76
CA PRO A 26 0.33 -2.09 9.48
C PRO A 26 1.68 -2.27 8.76
N LEU A 27 1.89 -3.38 8.05
CA LEU A 27 3.11 -3.60 7.27
C LEU A 27 3.18 -2.68 6.03
N LEU A 28 2.06 -2.48 5.35
CA LEU A 28 1.96 -1.59 4.19
C LEU A 28 2.07 -0.13 4.63
N THR A 29 1.48 0.24 5.76
CA THR A 29 1.66 1.58 6.35
C THR A 29 3.13 1.85 6.65
N ALA A 30 3.86 0.89 7.24
CA ALA A 30 5.30 1.02 7.47
C ALA A 30 6.10 1.09 6.15
N ALA A 31 5.64 0.39 5.12
CA ALA A 31 6.27 0.40 3.80
C ALA A 31 6.12 1.74 3.06
N LEU A 32 5.21 2.63 3.48
CA LEU A 32 5.11 4.01 2.97
C LEU A 32 6.34 4.85 3.33
N GLU A 33 7.13 4.46 4.33
CA GLU A 33 8.35 5.16 4.74
C GLU A 33 9.62 4.51 4.17
N ALA A 34 9.49 3.49 3.31
CA ALA A 34 10.64 2.78 2.76
C ALA A 34 11.51 3.70 1.88
N GLU A 35 12.83 3.52 1.93
CA GLU A 35 13.76 4.26 1.05
C GLU A 35 13.48 3.99 -0.44
N SER A 36 13.04 2.77 -0.75
CA SER A 36 12.71 2.36 -2.11
C SER A 36 11.41 3.00 -2.60
N GLN A 37 11.55 3.79 -3.66
CA GLN A 37 10.45 4.46 -4.36
C GLN A 37 9.39 3.46 -4.83
N THR A 38 9.84 2.30 -5.34
CA THR A 38 8.95 1.23 -5.80
C THR A 38 8.13 0.65 -4.66
N VAL A 39 8.75 0.47 -3.48
CA VAL A 39 8.07 -0.08 -2.30
C VAL A 39 7.01 0.88 -1.79
N ARG A 40 7.30 2.19 -1.73
CA ARG A 40 6.31 3.20 -1.32
C ARG A 40 5.13 3.27 -2.28
N LEU A 41 5.40 3.21 -3.59
CA LEU A 41 4.36 3.20 -4.62
C LEU A 41 3.45 1.98 -4.50
N GLU A 42 4.03 0.78 -4.40
CA GLU A 42 3.27 -0.47 -4.25
C GLU A 42 2.46 -0.47 -2.95
N ALA A 43 3.02 0.03 -1.85
CA ALA A 43 2.32 0.17 -0.58
C ALA A 43 1.11 1.10 -0.68
N ALA A 44 1.26 2.26 -1.31
CA ALA A 44 0.17 3.20 -1.52
C ALA A 44 -0.95 2.60 -2.37
N ILE A 45 -0.61 1.91 -3.47
CA ILE A 45 -1.58 1.27 -4.35
C ILE A 45 -2.31 0.14 -3.61
N ALA A 46 -1.58 -0.73 -2.93
CA ALA A 46 -2.14 -1.85 -2.19
C ALA A 46 -3.12 -1.36 -1.11
N LEU A 47 -2.77 -0.33 -0.34
CA LEU A 47 -3.69 0.26 0.65
C LEU A 47 -4.97 0.83 0.01
N GLY A 48 -4.85 1.45 -1.17
CA GLY A 48 -6.02 1.92 -1.93
C GLY A 48 -6.92 0.78 -2.41
N ASP A 49 -6.33 -0.34 -2.85
CA ASP A 49 -7.06 -1.52 -3.31
C ASP A 49 -7.75 -2.28 -2.15
N LEU A 50 -7.28 -2.09 -0.91
CA LEU A 50 -7.99 -2.56 0.29
C LEU A 50 -9.27 -1.76 0.61
N GLY A 51 -9.43 -0.57 0.02
CA GLY A 51 -10.58 0.30 0.22
C GLY A 51 -10.79 0.69 1.69
N ASN A 52 -12.05 0.75 2.14
CA ASN A 52 -12.42 1.17 3.49
C ASN A 52 -11.72 0.41 4.64
N LYS A 53 -11.23 -0.83 4.40
CA LYS A 53 -10.47 -1.59 5.39
C LYS A 53 -9.15 -0.91 5.77
N ALA A 54 -8.58 -0.11 4.88
CA ALA A 54 -7.34 0.64 5.08
C ALA A 54 -7.56 2.05 5.65
N GLU A 55 -8.74 2.34 6.24
CA GLU A 55 -9.02 3.65 6.84
C GLU A 55 -7.98 4.07 7.89
N THR A 56 -7.42 3.11 8.63
CA THR A 56 -6.34 3.35 9.61
C THR A 56 -5.03 3.83 8.98
N ALA A 57 -4.83 3.65 7.67
CA ALA A 57 -3.65 4.11 6.94
C ALA A 57 -3.85 5.49 6.28
N VAL A 58 -5.03 6.11 6.41
CA VAL A 58 -5.35 7.41 5.81
C VAL A 58 -4.34 8.51 6.19
N PRO A 59 -3.96 8.70 7.46
CA PRO A 59 -2.99 9.75 7.82
C PRO A 59 -1.63 9.56 7.15
N ALA A 60 -1.17 8.31 7.02
CA ALA A 60 0.11 8.00 6.38
C ALA A 60 0.07 8.22 4.86
N LEU A 61 -1.07 7.91 4.23
CA LEU A 61 -1.29 8.20 2.81
C LEU A 61 -1.41 9.71 2.52
N GLU A 62 -1.98 10.50 3.45
CA GLU A 62 -2.01 11.96 3.35
C GLU A 62 -0.60 12.54 3.41
N LEU A 63 0.21 12.09 4.37
CA LEU A 63 1.61 12.50 4.48
C LEU A 63 2.39 12.14 3.21
N LEU A 64 2.21 10.92 2.68
CA LEU A 64 2.86 10.51 1.44
C LEU A 64 2.41 11.35 0.24
N ALA A 65 1.13 11.75 0.18
CA ALA A 65 0.58 12.59 -0.87
C ALA A 65 1.11 14.03 -0.87
N GLU A 66 1.64 14.49 0.26
CA GLU A 66 2.18 15.85 0.44
C GLU A 66 3.71 15.86 0.33
N ASP A 67 4.38 14.98 1.06
CA ASP A 67 5.82 15.08 1.33
C ASP A 67 6.71 14.15 0.49
N ASP A 68 6.15 13.18 -0.25
CA ASP A 68 6.99 12.29 -1.06
C ASP A 68 7.71 13.08 -2.16
N PRO A 69 9.04 12.91 -2.37
CA PRO A 69 9.80 13.64 -3.38
C PRO A 69 9.29 13.39 -4.81
N ILE A 70 8.63 12.26 -5.06
CA ILE A 70 8.24 11.81 -6.38
C ILE A 70 6.77 12.12 -6.64
N ARG A 71 6.53 12.87 -7.72
CA ARG A 71 5.19 13.25 -8.14
C ARG A 71 4.26 12.05 -8.37
N SER A 72 4.73 11.00 -9.02
CA SER A 72 3.90 9.82 -9.29
C SER A 72 3.45 9.09 -8.02
N ILE A 73 4.29 9.08 -6.97
CA ILE A 73 3.93 8.49 -5.67
C ILE A 73 2.88 9.37 -4.98
N ARG A 74 3.05 10.69 -5.00
CA ARG A 74 2.04 11.62 -4.47
C ARG A 74 0.68 11.45 -5.16
N ASP A 75 0.69 11.30 -6.49
CA ASP A 75 -0.53 11.10 -7.27
C ASP A 75 -1.19 9.74 -6.97
N ALA A 76 -0.40 8.68 -6.79
CA ALA A 76 -0.90 7.37 -6.38
C ALA A 76 -1.51 7.40 -4.98
N ALA A 77 -0.88 8.07 -4.01
CA ALA A 77 -1.39 8.23 -2.66
C ALA A 77 -2.74 8.97 -2.65
N ARG A 78 -2.89 10.04 -3.44
CA ARG A 78 -4.17 10.76 -3.61
C ARG A 78 -5.25 9.88 -4.23
N GLN A 79 -4.90 9.08 -5.23
CA GLN A 79 -5.85 8.14 -5.83
C GLN A 79 -6.30 7.09 -4.80
N SER A 80 -5.38 6.54 -4.02
CA SER A 80 -5.69 5.58 -2.96
C SER A 80 -6.58 6.19 -1.88
N LEU A 81 -6.32 7.43 -1.46
CA LEU A 81 -7.20 8.16 -0.54
C LEU A 81 -8.62 8.31 -1.12
N GLY A 82 -8.74 8.59 -2.42
CA GLY A 82 -10.02 8.63 -3.12
C GLY A 82 -10.75 7.28 -3.10
N LYS A 83 -10.04 6.17 -3.29
CA LYS A 83 -10.61 4.81 -3.20
C LYS A 83 -11.05 4.43 -1.78
N ILE A 84 -10.29 4.85 -0.76
CA ILE A 84 -10.62 4.56 0.64
C ILE A 84 -11.84 5.37 1.10
N ARG A 85 -11.94 6.65 0.68
CA ARG A 85 -13.01 7.58 1.07
C ARG A 85 -14.27 7.50 0.21
N GLY A 86 -14.13 7.05 -1.04
CA GLY A 86 -15.18 7.07 -2.06
C GLY A 86 -15.88 5.74 -2.31
N ASN A 87 -15.67 4.74 -1.44
CA ASN A 87 -16.24 3.40 -1.51
C ASN A 87 -16.87 3.04 -0.16
#